data_AF-A0A7Z9G116-F1
#
_entry.id   AF-A0A7Z9G116-F1
#
_cell.length_a   1.000
_cell.length_b   1.000
_cell.length_c   1.000
_cell.angle_alpha   90.00
_cell.angle_beta   90.00
_cell.angle_gamma   90.00
#
_symmetry.space_group_name_H-M   'P 1'
#
loop_
_entity.id
_entity.type
_entity.pdbx_description
1 polymer ?
#
loop_
_entity_poly.entity_id
_entity_poly.type
_entity_poly.pdbx_seq_one_letter_code
_entity_poly.pdbx_strand_id
1 'polypeptide(L)'
;MKVMEYLLVLVIIFYLCIPLILAPFTVGFAATITPNLVSEGAKLITIKVGDTLWFLAGVYLKDPMLWGQFKKYNHFTDPDLIFPGERLLVPTTFQMPVGSVRNMVDVLQEPVVSEEVVKEIQTKLIEAGVSLGSINKMVSAFEARVDSLGKLNSDLRDRIEA
;
A
#
# COMPACT_ATOMS: atom_id res chain seq x y z
N MET A 1 22.19 -64.13 36.10
CA MET A 1 22.97 -62.89 35.86
C MET A 1 22.59 -62.18 34.57
N LYS A 2 22.50 -62.87 33.42
CA LYS A 2 22.11 -62.26 32.13
C LYS A 2 20.79 -61.46 32.15
N VAL A 3 19.77 -61.90 32.89
CA VAL A 3 18.47 -61.22 32.99
C VAL A 3 18.59 -59.82 33.64
N MET A 4 19.50 -59.64 34.60
CA MET A 4 19.76 -58.34 35.25
C MET A 4 20.50 -57.39 34.30
N GLU A 5 21.39 -57.92 33.46
CA GLU A 5 22.10 -57.15 32.43
C GLU A 5 21.15 -56.65 31.34
N TYR A 6 20.20 -57.50 30.88
CA TYR A 6 19.17 -57.09 29.92
C TYR A 6 18.23 -56.00 30.47
N LEU A 7 17.88 -56.06 31.77
CA LEU A 7 17.02 -55.07 32.41
C LEU A 7 17.72 -53.70 32.50
N LEU A 8 19.00 -53.69 32.87
CA LEU A 8 19.81 -52.48 32.97
C LEU A 8 20.00 -51.81 31.60
N VAL A 9 20.26 -52.60 30.55
CA VAL A 9 20.36 -52.10 29.17
C VAL A 9 19.03 -51.53 28.67
N LEU A 10 17.89 -52.16 29.00
CA LEU A 10 16.56 -51.68 28.59
C LEU A 10 16.20 -50.34 29.25
N VAL A 11 16.54 -50.16 30.54
CA VAL A 11 16.34 -48.90 31.26
C VAL A 11 17.23 -47.79 30.70
N ILE A 12 18.50 -48.08 30.37
CA ILE A 12 19.42 -47.12 29.74
C ILE A 12 18.92 -46.69 28.36
N ILE A 13 18.42 -47.63 27.54
CA ILE A 13 17.87 -47.32 26.21
C ILE A 13 16.62 -46.45 26.32
N PHE A 14 15.71 -46.76 27.24
CA PHE A 14 14.56 -45.90 27.50
C PHE A 14 15.00 -44.51 27.98
N TYR A 15 15.95 -44.41 28.91
CA TYR A 15 16.41 -43.13 29.45
C TYR A 15 17.21 -42.28 28.44
N LEU A 16 17.89 -42.91 27.47
CA LEU A 16 18.58 -42.21 26.37
C LEU A 16 17.64 -41.85 25.20
N CYS A 17 16.64 -42.68 24.90
CA CYS A 17 15.69 -42.42 23.79
C CYS A 17 14.52 -41.51 24.17
N ILE A 18 14.02 -41.55 25.41
CA ILE A 18 12.87 -40.73 25.85
C ILE A 18 13.12 -39.22 25.67
N PRO A 19 14.26 -38.62 26.09
CA PRO A 19 14.49 -37.19 25.91
C PRO A 19 14.78 -36.78 24.45
N LEU A 20 15.22 -37.71 23.59
CA LEU A 20 15.49 -37.44 22.17
C LEU A 20 14.21 -37.26 21.34
N ILE A 21 13.07 -37.79 21.83
CA ILE A 21 11.78 -37.75 21.14
C ILE A 21 10.89 -36.60 21.65
N LEU A 22 11.06 -36.12 22.89
CA LEU A 22 10.29 -34.99 23.44
C LEU A 22 10.94 -33.60 23.23
N ALA A 23 12.21 -33.53 22.86
CA ALA A 23 12.94 -32.27 22.79
C ALA A 23 12.78 -31.40 21.51
N PRO A 24 12.31 -31.87 20.34
CA PRO A 24 12.28 -31.00 19.16
C PRO A 24 10.89 -30.42 18.90
N PHE A 25 10.24 -29.76 19.87
CA PHE A 25 8.93 -29.14 19.61
C PHE A 25 8.66 -27.79 20.30
N THR A 26 9.71 -27.01 20.59
CA THR A 26 9.53 -25.59 20.97
C THR A 26 10.26 -24.65 20.03
N VAL A 27 10.14 -24.86 18.71
CA VAL A 27 10.37 -23.77 17.77
C VAL A 27 9.13 -22.88 17.83
N GLY A 28 9.16 -21.89 18.72
CA GLY A 28 8.14 -20.87 18.77
C GLY A 28 8.15 -20.09 17.46
N PHE A 29 7.04 -20.09 16.72
CA PHE A 29 6.85 -19.21 15.57
C PHE A 29 6.71 -17.78 16.09
N ALA A 30 7.83 -17.08 16.24
CA ALA A 30 7.81 -15.63 16.42
C ALA A 30 7.55 -15.00 15.05
N ALA A 31 6.48 -14.20 14.93
CA ALA A 31 6.28 -13.39 13.73
C ALA A 31 7.51 -12.51 13.52
N THR A 32 8.09 -12.55 12.33
CA THR A 32 9.35 -11.88 12.00
C THR A 32 9.19 -11.07 10.72
N ILE A 33 9.78 -9.88 10.71
CA ILE A 33 9.96 -9.08 9.50
C ILE A 33 11.35 -9.38 8.90
N THR A 34 11.38 -9.83 7.65
CA THR A 34 12.63 -10.03 6.88
C THR A 34 12.76 -8.94 5.80
N PRO A 35 13.66 -7.96 5.98
CA PRO A 35 13.92 -6.92 4.98
C PRO A 35 14.58 -7.47 3.72
N ASN A 36 14.12 -7.04 2.55
CA ASN A 36 14.81 -7.28 1.29
C ASN A 36 15.84 -6.18 1.05
N LEU A 37 17.11 -6.47 1.35
CA LEU A 37 18.21 -5.51 1.31
C LEU A 37 18.64 -5.10 -0.11
N VAL A 38 18.06 -5.68 -1.16
CA VAL A 38 18.38 -5.38 -2.57
C VAL A 38 17.59 -4.18 -3.10
N SER A 39 16.70 -3.59 -2.31
CA SER A 39 15.89 -2.46 -2.77
C SER A 39 16.67 -1.15 -2.74
N GLU A 40 17.04 -0.64 -3.92
CA GLU A 40 17.47 0.74 -4.08
C GLU A 40 16.35 1.71 -3.70
N GLY A 41 16.71 2.88 -3.14
CA GLY A 41 15.75 3.91 -2.75
C GLY A 41 14.96 3.64 -1.47
N ALA A 42 15.32 2.64 -0.68
CA ALA A 42 14.70 2.34 0.61
C ALA A 42 15.68 2.45 1.78
N LYS A 43 15.15 2.78 2.96
CA LYS A 43 15.87 2.98 4.22
C LYS A 43 15.42 1.95 5.25
N LEU A 44 16.38 1.37 5.96
CA LEU A 44 16.08 0.47 7.08
C LEU A 44 15.83 1.29 8.36
N ILE A 45 14.71 1.02 9.03
CA ILE A 45 14.33 1.64 10.31
C ILE A 45 14.14 0.57 11.38
N THR A 46 14.27 0.95 12.64
CA THR A 46 13.96 0.10 13.80
C THR A 46 12.60 0.51 14.36
N ILE A 47 11.71 -0.48 14.49
CA ILE A 47 10.36 -0.29 15.04
C ILE A 47 10.48 0.03 16.53
N LYS A 48 9.76 1.06 16.97
CA LYS A 48 9.72 1.50 18.38
C LYS A 48 8.43 1.04 19.05
N VAL A 49 8.42 1.08 20.38
CA VAL A 49 7.22 0.80 21.17
C VAL A 49 6.11 1.77 20.79
N GLY A 50 4.95 1.23 20.41
CA GLY A 50 3.78 2.00 19.98
C GLY A 50 3.70 2.26 18.47
N ASP A 51 4.71 1.88 17.69
CA ASP A 51 4.63 1.95 16.23
C ASP A 51 3.62 0.92 15.70
N THR A 52 2.86 1.33 14.70
CA THR A 52 1.97 0.46 13.92
C THR A 52 2.32 0.58 12.45
N LEU A 53 2.07 -0.46 11.65
CA LEU A 53 2.25 -0.35 10.19
C LEU A 53 1.42 0.79 9.60
N TRP A 54 0.23 1.04 10.15
CA TRP A 54 -0.63 2.17 9.78
C TRP A 54 0.05 3.53 10.02
N PHE A 55 0.58 3.74 11.23
CA PHE A 55 1.27 4.98 11.57
C PHE A 55 2.53 5.17 10.70
N LEU A 56 3.35 4.12 10.56
CA LEU A 56 4.55 4.16 9.73
C LEU A 56 4.21 4.43 8.26
N ALA A 57 3.09 3.90 7.75
CA ALA A 57 2.60 4.21 6.41
C ALA A 57 2.23 5.69 6.25
N GLY A 58 1.56 6.28 7.24
CA GLY A 58 1.30 7.73 7.24
C GLY A 58 2.57 8.56 7.16
N VAL A 59 3.64 8.14 7.85
CA VAL A 59 4.93 8.85 7.88
C VAL A 59 5.72 8.68 6.57
N TYR A 60 5.86 7.44 6.08
CA TYR A 60 6.77 7.13 4.96
C TYR A 60 6.07 7.06 3.59
N LEU A 61 4.79 6.73 3.55
CA LEU A 61 3.98 6.60 2.34
C LEU A 61 3.00 7.77 2.16
N LYS A 62 2.94 8.70 3.11
CA LYS A 62 2.01 9.85 3.17
C LYS A 62 0.53 9.49 3.30
N ASP A 63 0.20 8.20 3.26
CA ASP A 63 -1.15 7.67 3.38
C ASP A 63 -1.12 6.38 4.22
N PRO A 64 -1.77 6.37 5.40
CA PRO A 64 -1.86 5.19 6.24
C PRO A 64 -2.51 3.97 5.58
N MET A 65 -3.43 4.16 4.62
CA MET A 65 -4.08 3.07 3.89
C MET A 65 -3.11 2.30 2.99
N LEU A 66 -1.95 2.88 2.71
CA LEU A 66 -0.93 2.28 1.85
C LEU A 66 0.05 1.39 2.60
N TRP A 67 -0.17 1.07 3.89
CA TRP A 67 0.72 0.19 4.66
C TRP A 67 1.08 -1.12 3.94
N GLY A 68 0.17 -1.66 3.12
CA GLY A 68 0.40 -2.87 2.33
C GLY A 68 1.57 -2.75 1.34
N GLN A 69 1.98 -1.53 0.98
CA GLN A 69 3.15 -1.29 0.13
C GLN A 69 4.46 -1.74 0.79
N PHE A 70 4.53 -1.83 2.12
CA PHE A 70 5.72 -2.34 2.81
C PHE A 70 6.06 -3.78 2.43
N LYS A 71 5.09 -4.57 1.96
CA LYS A 71 5.31 -5.95 1.50
C LYS A 71 6.18 -6.06 0.25
N LYS A 72 6.34 -4.97 -0.51
CA LYS A 72 7.26 -4.92 -1.66
C LYS A 72 8.72 -4.97 -1.22
N TYR A 73 8.99 -4.48 -0.02
CA TYR A 73 10.32 -4.28 0.53
C TYR A 73 10.66 -5.27 1.66
N ASN A 74 9.63 -5.89 2.26
CA ASN A 74 9.79 -6.76 3.41
C ASN A 74 8.91 -8.00 3.26
N HIS A 75 9.42 -9.12 3.73
CA HIS A 75 8.62 -10.33 3.94
C HIS A 75 8.11 -10.36 5.38
N PHE A 76 6.80 -10.49 5.55
CA PHE A 76 6.15 -10.58 6.85
C PHE A 76 5.65 -11.99 7.06
N THR A 77 5.96 -12.60 8.21
CA THR A 77 5.27 -13.82 8.64
C THR A 77 3.79 -13.54 8.93
N ASP A 78 3.54 -12.44 9.65
CA ASP A 78 2.21 -11.92 9.95
C ASP A 78 2.28 -10.38 9.95
N PRO A 79 1.60 -9.67 9.02
CA PRO A 79 1.62 -8.21 8.98
C PRO A 79 0.92 -7.54 10.18
N ASP A 80 0.01 -8.23 10.86
CA ASP A 80 -0.71 -7.66 12.01
C ASP A 80 0.14 -7.68 13.29
N LEU A 81 1.24 -8.44 13.28
CA LEU A 81 2.16 -8.59 14.41
C LEU A 81 3.53 -8.02 14.04
N ILE A 82 3.79 -6.80 14.51
CA ILE A 82 5.11 -6.16 14.46
C ILE A 82 5.60 -5.85 15.87
N PHE A 83 6.87 -6.05 16.13
CA PHE A 83 7.45 -5.93 17.47
C PHE A 83 8.51 -4.83 17.56
N PRO A 84 8.63 -4.15 18.71
CA PRO A 84 9.71 -3.21 18.95
C PRO A 84 11.08 -3.87 18.82
N GLY A 85 12.02 -3.19 18.16
CA GLY A 85 13.37 -3.69 17.89
C GLY A 85 13.52 -4.42 16.55
N GLU A 86 12.42 -4.80 15.90
CA GLU A 86 12.46 -5.34 14.54
C GLU A 86 12.91 -4.29 13.53
N ARG A 87 13.42 -4.76 12.40
CA ARG A 87 13.89 -3.90 11.31
C ARG A 87 12.89 -3.92 10.17
N LEU A 88 12.47 -2.74 9.73
CA LEU A 88 11.54 -2.56 8.61
C LEU A 88 12.22 -1.71 7.54
N LEU A 89 12.15 -2.16 6.29
CA LEU A 89 12.58 -1.40 5.13
C LEU A 89 11.44 -0.51 4.64
N VAL A 90 11.66 0.81 4.59
CA VAL A 90 10.67 1.80 4.16
C VAL A 90 11.22 2.60 2.96
N PRO A 91 10.38 3.02 1.99
CA PRO A 91 10.87 3.81 0.87
C PRO A 91 11.34 5.20 1.34
N THR A 92 12.43 5.69 0.76
CA THR A 92 12.98 7.04 1.04
C THR A 92 12.18 8.10 0.30
N THR A 93 11.77 7.78 -0.93
CA THR A 93 10.90 8.61 -1.76
C THR A 93 9.73 7.76 -2.21
N PHE A 94 8.56 7.98 -1.61
CA PHE A 94 7.33 7.37 -2.09
C PHE A 94 6.66 8.31 -3.10
N GLN A 95 6.57 7.86 -4.35
CA GLN A 95 5.70 8.47 -5.35
C GLN A 95 4.39 7.68 -5.36
N MET A 96 3.28 8.36 -5.08
CA MET A 96 1.97 7.73 -5.20
C MET A 96 1.79 7.25 -6.64
N PRO A 97 1.49 5.96 -6.88
CA PRO A 97 1.22 5.49 -8.23
C PRO A 97 0.02 6.27 -8.79
N VAL A 98 0.22 6.91 -9.94
CA VAL A 98 -0.75 7.81 -10.60
C VAL A 98 -2.12 7.15 -10.81
N GLY A 99 -2.19 5.81 -10.82
CA GLY A 99 -3.43 5.04 -10.88
C GLY A 99 -4.31 5.08 -9.61
N SER A 100 -3.76 5.37 -8.43
CA SER A 100 -4.55 5.48 -7.18
C SER A 100 -5.32 6.80 -7.07
N VAL A 101 -4.89 7.85 -7.80
CA VAL A 101 -5.61 9.12 -7.88
C VAL A 101 -6.87 9.00 -8.75
N ARG A 102 -6.84 8.12 -9.76
CA ARG A 102 -8.00 7.87 -10.63
C ARG A 102 -9.23 7.40 -9.86
N ASN A 103 -9.07 6.61 -8.79
CA ASN A 103 -10.22 6.13 -8.03
C ASN A 103 -10.87 7.22 -7.15
N MET A 104 -10.17 8.28 -6.74
CA MET A 104 -10.83 9.42 -6.07
C MET A 104 -11.47 10.39 -7.08
N VAL A 105 -10.94 10.42 -8.31
CA VAL A 105 -11.56 11.13 -9.44
C VAL A 105 -12.82 10.37 -9.91
N ASP A 106 -12.79 9.04 -9.93
CA ASP A 106 -13.94 8.17 -10.24
C ASP A 106 -14.99 8.12 -9.12
N VAL A 107 -14.61 8.15 -7.83
CA VAL A 107 -15.58 8.19 -6.71
C VAL A 107 -16.30 9.54 -6.61
N LEU A 108 -15.69 10.62 -7.11
CA LEU A 108 -16.38 11.91 -7.32
C LEU A 108 -17.09 11.98 -8.69
N GLN A 109 -16.88 10.99 -9.55
CA GLN A 109 -17.56 10.77 -10.83
C GLN A 109 -18.39 9.49 -10.83
N GLU A 110 -19.01 9.14 -9.69
CA GLU A 110 -20.28 8.43 -9.79
C GLU A 110 -21.32 9.47 -10.22
N PRO A 111 -21.88 9.41 -11.44
CA PRO A 111 -23.05 10.22 -11.75
C PRO A 111 -24.20 9.72 -10.87
N VAL A 112 -24.38 10.33 -9.69
CA VAL A 112 -25.61 10.24 -8.86
C VAL A 112 -26.75 11.03 -9.53
N VAL A 113 -26.82 10.96 -10.85
CA VAL A 113 -27.86 11.59 -11.64
C VAL A 113 -28.23 10.56 -12.69
N SER A 114 -29.10 9.64 -12.29
CA SER A 114 -29.84 8.80 -13.22
C SER A 114 -30.40 9.69 -14.34
N GLU A 115 -30.33 9.21 -15.58
CA GLU A 115 -30.65 9.99 -16.79
C GLU A 115 -32.03 10.68 -16.74
N GLU A 116 -32.93 10.22 -15.85
CA GLU A 116 -34.21 10.86 -15.55
C GLU A 116 -34.09 12.28 -14.96
N VAL A 117 -33.18 12.54 -14.02
CA VAL A 117 -33.04 13.85 -13.37
C VAL A 117 -32.41 14.88 -14.34
N VAL A 118 -31.53 14.44 -15.23
CA VAL A 118 -30.97 15.28 -16.31
C VAL A 118 -32.09 15.76 -17.25
N LYS A 119 -33.02 14.88 -17.59
CA LYS A 119 -34.16 15.19 -18.47
C LYS A 119 -35.13 16.17 -17.82
N GLU A 120 -35.36 16.05 -16.51
CA GLU A 120 -36.20 16.99 -15.77
C GLU A 120 -35.56 18.37 -15.63
N ILE A 121 -34.25 18.43 -15.35
CA ILE A 121 -33.49 19.69 -15.30
C ILE A 121 -33.44 20.35 -16.69
N GLN A 122 -33.26 19.59 -17.76
CA GLN A 122 -33.32 20.11 -19.13
C GLN A 122 -34.67 20.75 -19.45
N THR A 123 -35.76 20.15 -18.97
CA THR A 123 -37.12 20.69 -19.17
C THR A 123 -37.32 22.00 -18.40
N LYS A 124 -36.82 22.10 -17.17
CA LYS A 124 -36.88 23.33 -16.34
C LYS A 124 -35.93 24.44 -16.81
N LEU A 125 -34.83 24.10 -17.48
CA LEU A 125 -33.87 25.08 -18.03
C LEU A 125 -34.38 25.77 -19.31
N ILE A 126 -35.24 25.10 -20.09
CA ILE A 126 -35.89 25.69 -21.28
C ILE A 126 -36.90 26.77 -20.85
N GLU A 127 -37.56 26.60 -19.70
CA GLU A 127 -38.48 27.59 -19.11
C GLU A 127 -37.78 28.80 -18.48
N ALA A 128 -36.52 28.64 -18.02
CA ALA A 128 -35.79 29.68 -17.31
C ALA A 128 -34.92 30.60 -18.19
N GLY A 129 -34.87 30.39 -19.52
CA GLY A 129 -34.26 31.35 -20.45
C GLY A 129 -32.74 31.58 -20.27
N VAL A 130 -32.00 30.64 -19.68
CA VAL A 130 -30.53 30.71 -19.61
C VAL A 130 -29.97 30.40 -21.00
N SER A 131 -29.47 31.42 -21.68
CA SER A 131 -28.93 31.30 -23.05
C SER A 131 -27.74 30.33 -23.10
N LEU A 132 -28.02 29.07 -23.44
CA LEU A 132 -27.03 28.01 -23.70
C LEU A 132 -25.95 28.46 -24.70
N GLY A 133 -26.27 29.39 -25.59
CA GLY A 133 -25.31 29.99 -26.52
C GLY A 133 -24.20 30.81 -25.84
N SER A 134 -24.52 31.51 -24.73
CA SER A 134 -23.51 32.30 -23.99
C SER A 134 -22.56 31.39 -23.22
N ILE A 135 -23.07 30.30 -22.65
CA ILE A 135 -22.27 29.29 -21.96
C ILE A 135 -21.34 28.60 -22.97
N ASN A 136 -21.87 28.16 -24.12
CA ASN A 136 -21.06 27.50 -25.15
C ASN A 136 -19.97 28.42 -25.72
N LYS A 137 -20.26 29.71 -25.86
CA LYS A 137 -19.28 30.72 -26.30
C LYS A 137 -18.18 30.97 -25.26
N MET A 138 -18.51 30.94 -23.96
CA MET A 138 -17.50 31.04 -22.90
C MET A 138 -16.64 29.78 -22.81
N VAL A 139 -17.23 28.59 -22.95
CA VAL A 139 -16.52 27.31 -22.93
C VAL A 139 -15.55 27.22 -24.10
N SER A 140 -15.99 27.52 -25.32
CA SER A 140 -15.10 27.52 -26.50
C SER A 140 -13.95 28.54 -26.39
N ALA A 141 -14.20 29.73 -25.83
CA ALA A 141 -13.16 30.72 -25.58
C ALA A 141 -12.14 30.25 -24.52
N PHE A 142 -12.60 29.52 -23.50
CA PHE A 142 -11.74 28.93 -22.49
C PHE A 142 -10.89 27.79 -23.05
N GLU A 143 -11.48 26.89 -23.84
CA GLU A 143 -10.77 25.79 -24.51
C GLU A 143 -9.63 26.30 -25.39
N ALA A 144 -9.86 27.37 -26.16
CA ALA A 144 -8.82 28.00 -26.98
C ALA A 144 -7.64 28.52 -26.13
N ARG A 145 -7.92 29.06 -24.93
CA ARG A 145 -6.87 29.52 -24.01
C ARG A 145 -6.08 28.35 -23.43
N VAL A 146 -6.76 27.25 -23.07
CA VAL A 146 -6.13 26.03 -22.55
C VAL A 146 -5.21 25.41 -23.59
N ASP A 147 -5.63 25.35 -24.85
CA ASP A 147 -4.80 24.84 -25.95
C ASP A 147 -3.54 25.70 -26.17
N SER A 148 -3.68 27.02 -26.09
CA SER A 148 -2.54 27.94 -26.16
C SER A 148 -1.54 27.75 -25.00
N LEU A 149 -2.02 27.45 -23.79
CA LEU A 149 -1.16 27.16 -22.65
C LEU A 149 -0.46 25.81 -22.80
N GLY A 150 -1.14 24.81 -23.35
CA GLY A 150 -0.56 23.50 -23.66
C GLY A 150 0.62 23.62 -24.62
N LYS A 151 0.45 24.38 -25.71
CA LYS A 151 1.51 24.63 -26.71
C LYS A 151 2.69 25.40 -26.14
N LEU A 152 2.44 26.39 -25.26
CA LEU A 152 3.52 27.12 -24.60
C LEU A 152 4.32 26.20 -23.66
N ASN A 153 3.63 25.34 -22.93
CA ASN A 153 4.28 24.40 -22.02
C ASN A 153 5.13 23.36 -22.77
N SER A 154 4.68 22.89 -23.95
CA SER A 154 5.50 22.01 -24.79
C SER A 154 6.72 22.72 -25.36
N ASP A 155 6.57 23.95 -25.88
CA ASP A 155 7.72 24.74 -26.40
C ASP A 155 8.77 25.02 -25.32
N LEU A 156 8.33 25.35 -24.11
CA LEU A 156 9.24 25.53 -22.97
C LEU A 156 9.98 24.25 -22.60
N ARG A 157 9.31 23.09 -22.68
CA ARG A 157 9.94 21.80 -22.42
C ARG A 157 11.02 21.49 -23.46
N ASP A 158 10.71 21.67 -24.74
CA ASP A 158 11.64 21.41 -25.83
C ASP A 158 12.88 22.32 -25.75
N ARG A 159 12.73 23.57 -25.28
CA ARG A 159 13.85 24.50 -25.05
C ARG A 159 14.74 24.15 -23.86
N ILE A 160 14.23 23.42 -22.88
CA ILE A 160 15.02 22.97 -21.71
C ILE A 160 15.79 21.69 -22.06
N GLU A 161 15.27 20.88 -22.99
CA GLU A 161 15.87 19.61 -23.42
C GLU A 161 16.87 19.75 -24.58
N ALA A 162 16.94 20.93 -25.22
CA ALA A 162 17.90 21.28 -26.29
C ALA A 162 19.15 21.98 -25.76
#